data_AF-A0A8J8FIF9-F1
#
_entry.id   AF-A0A8J8FIF9-F1
#
_cell.length_a   1.000
_cell.length_b   1.000
_cell.length_c   1.000
_cell.angle_alpha   90.00
_cell.angle_beta   90.00
_cell.angle_gamma   90.00
#
_symmetry.space_group_name_H-M   'P 1'
#
loop_
_entity.id
_entity.type
_entity.pdbx_description
1 polymer ?
#
loop_
_entity_poly.entity_id
_entity_poly.type
_entity_poly.pdbx_seq_one_letter_code
_entity_poly.pdbx_strand_id
1 'polypeptide(L)'
;MKMFSYALLEPGCYYLIQEKENDPITLIQIKVVTDAAMFVVKYQEDIKSEWKKKADAIFDIIELLGDKPASEWRKIYFNNADAFYEEEDDDEEGR
;
A
#
# COMPACT_ATOMS: atom_id res chain seq x y z
N MET A 1 -9.68 23.56 5.50
CA MET A 1 -9.39 22.20 6.00
C MET A 1 -7.93 22.10 6.41
N LYS A 2 -7.62 21.23 7.38
CA LYS A 2 -6.24 20.77 7.60
C LYS A 2 -6.02 19.60 6.64
N MET A 3 -4.99 19.71 5.80
CA MET A 3 -4.49 18.60 5.00
C MET A 3 -3.37 17.92 5.78
N PHE A 4 -3.34 16.59 5.73
CA PHE A 4 -2.22 15.81 6.24
C PHE A 4 -1.10 15.76 5.19
N SER A 5 0.00 15.10 5.52
CA SER A 5 1.06 14.82 4.56
C SER A 5 1.61 13.42 4.75
N TYR A 6 2.31 12.93 3.73
CA TYR A 6 2.97 11.62 3.76
C TYR A 6 3.99 11.50 4.91
N ALA A 7 4.55 12.62 5.40
CA ALA A 7 5.46 12.64 6.54
C ALA A 7 4.91 12.03 7.85
N LEU A 8 3.58 11.89 7.97
CA LEU A 8 2.92 11.31 9.15
C LEU A 8 2.79 9.78 9.08
N LEU A 9 3.16 9.17 7.96
CA LEU A 9 2.99 7.74 7.73
C LEU A 9 4.27 6.97 8.07
N GLU A 10 4.09 5.74 8.54
CA GLU A 10 5.18 4.85 8.97
C GLU A 10 5.49 3.76 7.93
N PRO A 11 6.77 3.39 7.74
CA PRO A 11 7.14 2.30 6.84
C PRO A 11 6.58 0.95 7.30
N GLY A 12 6.21 0.11 6.35
CA GLY A 12 5.65 -1.22 6.60
C GLY A 12 4.15 -1.22 6.88
N CYS A 13 3.57 -0.08 7.21
CA CYS A 13 2.17 0.07 7.58
C CYS A 13 1.23 0.24 6.38
N TYR A 14 -0.02 -0.20 6.57
CA TYR A 14 -1.11 -0.06 5.61
C TYR A 14 -2.06 1.05 6.06
N TYR A 15 -2.40 1.96 5.16
CA TYR A 15 -3.29 3.07 5.45
C TYR A 15 -4.43 3.13 4.45
N LEU A 16 -5.65 3.40 4.94
CA LEU A 16 -6.74 3.89 4.13
C LEU A 16 -6.64 5.42 4.10
N ILE A 17 -6.48 5.98 2.90
CA ILE A 17 -6.35 7.42 2.70
C ILE A 17 -7.31 7.91 1.62
N GLN A 18 -7.58 9.21 1.66
CA GLN A 18 -8.16 9.95 0.56
C GLN A 18 -7.13 11.00 0.12
N GLU A 19 -6.65 10.94 -1.13
CA GLU A 19 -5.59 11.84 -1.61
C GLU A 19 -6.11 13.25 -1.91
N LYS A 20 -7.28 13.38 -2.52
CA LYS A 20 -7.96 14.66 -2.79
C LYS A 20 -9.38 14.64 -2.30
N GLU A 21 -9.95 15.83 -2.12
CA GLU A 21 -11.35 15.99 -1.76
C GLU A 21 -12.26 15.27 -2.76
N ASN A 22 -13.12 14.37 -2.25
CA ASN A 22 -14.03 13.52 -3.02
C ASN A 22 -13.39 12.38 -3.85
N ASP A 23 -12.08 12.14 -3.75
CA ASP A 23 -11.46 10.95 -4.36
C ASP A 23 -11.93 9.65 -3.65
N PRO A 24 -11.93 8.49 -4.31
CA PRO A 24 -12.20 7.23 -3.64
C PRO A 24 -11.15 6.93 -2.56
N ILE A 25 -11.58 6.23 -1.51
CA ILE A 25 -10.68 5.72 -0.48
C ILE A 25 -9.73 4.71 -1.14
N THR A 26 -8.44 4.91 -0.93
CA THR A 26 -7.39 4.06 -1.47
C THR A 26 -6.58 3.45 -0.35
N LEU A 27 -6.37 2.13 -0.43
CA LEU A 27 -5.41 1.46 0.44
C LEU A 27 -4.00 1.70 -0.10
N ILE A 28 -3.10 2.15 0.78
CA ILE A 28 -1.69 2.31 0.47
C ILE A 28 -0.81 1.56 1.47
N GLN A 29 0.39 1.20 1.03
CA GLN A 29 1.46 0.74 1.90
C GLN A 29 2.72 1.57 1.69
N ILE A 30 3.32 2.03 2.78
CA ILE A 30 4.63 2.67 2.74
C ILE A 30 5.71 1.59 2.72
N LYS A 31 6.54 1.56 1.68
CA LYS A 31 7.60 0.56 1.54
C LYS A 31 8.97 1.10 1.93
N VAL A 32 9.32 2.29 1.45
CA VAL A 32 10.64 2.91 1.68
C VAL A 32 10.47 4.35 2.11
N VAL A 33 11.31 4.80 3.03
CA VAL A 33 11.34 6.18 3.51
C VAL A 33 12.76 6.72 3.35
N THR A 34 12.89 7.86 2.70
CA THR A 34 14.13 8.64 2.60
C THR A 34 13.97 9.96 3.36
N ASP A 35 15.00 10.81 3.36
CA ASP A 35 14.93 12.12 4.01
C ASP A 35 13.81 13.00 3.43
N ALA A 36 13.59 12.96 2.11
CA ALA A 36 12.67 13.85 1.40
C ALA A 36 11.40 13.17 0.86
N ALA A 37 11.43 11.85 0.65
CA ALA A 37 10.39 11.14 -0.08
C ALA A 37 10.08 9.76 0.51
N MET A 38 8.95 9.19 0.09
CA MET A 38 8.45 7.89 0.51
C MET A 38 8.01 7.12 -0.73
N PHE A 39 8.39 5.85 -0.80
CA PHE A 39 7.94 4.93 -1.84
C PHE A 39 6.65 4.28 -1.39
N VAL A 40 5.59 4.51 -2.14
CA VAL A 40 4.21 4.16 -1.79
C VAL A 40 3.67 3.18 -2.82
N VAL A 41 3.10 2.08 -2.33
CA VAL A 41 2.32 1.14 -3.15
C VAL A 41 0.85 1.43 -2.93
N LYS A 42 0.10 1.64 -4.00
CA LYS A 42 -1.34 1.87 -4.01
C LYS A 42 -2.05 0.64 -4.54
N TYR A 43 -3.05 0.19 -3.80
CA TYR A 43 -3.88 -0.94 -4.15
C TYR A 43 -5.22 -0.44 -4.66
N GLN A 44 -5.35 -0.37 -5.98
CA GLN A 44 -6.58 -0.02 -6.70
C GLN A 44 -6.88 -1.16 -7.70
N GLU A 45 -7.55 -0.85 -8.83
CA GLU A 45 -7.72 -1.80 -9.94
C GLU A 45 -6.37 -2.36 -10.41
N ASP A 46 -5.38 -1.48 -10.59
CA ASP A 46 -3.98 -1.84 -10.80
C ASP A 46 -3.14 -1.49 -9.57
N ILE A 47 -2.17 -2.34 -9.24
CA ILE A 47 -1.13 -2.00 -8.26
C ILE A 47 -0.22 -0.94 -8.87
N LYS A 48 -0.16 0.23 -8.26
CA LYS A 48 0.73 1.32 -8.68
C LYS A 48 1.74 1.62 -7.59
N SER A 49 3.02 1.63 -7.97
CA SER A 49 4.09 2.05 -7.07
C SER A 49 4.64 3.39 -7.52
N GLU A 50 4.74 4.35 -6.61
CA GLU A 50 5.23 5.70 -6.93
C GLU A 50 6.01 6.33 -5.77
N TRP A 51 6.82 7.33 -6.09
CA TRP A 51 7.47 8.18 -5.10
C TRP A 51 6.59 9.39 -4.78
N LYS A 52 6.35 9.61 -3.49
CA LYS A 52 5.70 10.83 -2.96
C LYS A 52 6.70 11.62 -2.12
N LYS A 53 6.70 12.94 -2.22
CA LYS A 53 7.45 13.77 -1.27
C LYS A 53 6.75 13.69 0.08
N LYS A 54 7.53 13.74 1.17
CA LYS A 54 6.98 13.81 2.54
C LYS A 54 6.04 15.02 2.75
N ALA A 55 6.30 16.09 2.01
CA ALA A 55 5.51 17.32 2.03
C ALA A 55 4.28 17.29 1.10
N ASP A 56 4.12 16.24 0.27
CA ASP A 56 2.92 16.13 -0.56
C ASP A 56 1.68 15.97 0.34
N ALA A 57 0.62 16.69 -0.02
CA ALA A 57 -0.60 16.73 0.76
C ALA A 57 -1.41 15.44 0.61
N ILE A 58 -2.02 15.01 1.72
CA ILE A 58 -3.06 13.99 1.78
C ILE A 58 -4.31 14.69 2.29
N PHE A 59 -5.42 14.57 1.59
CA PHE A 59 -6.68 15.19 2.01
C PHE A 59 -7.13 14.65 3.37
N ASP A 60 -7.20 13.32 3.51
CA ASP A 60 -7.54 12.67 4.78
C ASP A 60 -6.78 11.35 4.99
N ILE A 61 -6.38 11.10 6.24
CA ILE A 61 -5.84 9.80 6.68
C ILE A 61 -6.95 9.16 7.51
N ILE A 62 -7.64 8.21 6.91
CA ILE A 62 -8.88 7.65 7.47
C ILE A 62 -8.55 6.63 8.54
N GLU A 63 -7.61 5.71 8.25
CA GLU A 63 -7.27 4.64 9.17
C GLU A 63 -5.84 4.12 8.91
N LEU A 64 -5.11 3.86 9.99
CA LEU A 64 -3.96 2.95 10.01
C LEU A 64 -4.49 1.55 10.32
N LEU A 65 -4.38 0.63 9.36
CA LEU A 65 -4.85 -0.74 9.56
C LEU A 65 -3.95 -1.48 10.54
N GLY A 66 -4.59 -2.12 11.53
CA GLY A 66 -3.92 -3.11 12.38
C GLY A 66 -3.65 -4.43 11.66
N ASP A 67 -2.92 -5.33 12.31
CA ASP A 67 -2.48 -6.60 11.72
C ASP A 67 -3.61 -7.48 11.18
N LYS A 68 -4.71 -7.57 11.93
CA LYS A 68 -5.87 -8.39 11.54
C LYS A 68 -6.53 -7.89 10.24
N PRO A 69 -7.05 -6.65 10.14
CA PRO A 69 -7.68 -6.17 8.92
C PRO A 69 -6.71 -6.14 7.73
N ALA A 70 -5.43 -5.80 7.96
CA ALA A 70 -4.42 -5.87 6.91
C ALA A 70 -4.20 -7.30 6.39
N SER A 71 -4.21 -8.30 7.29
CA SER A 71 -4.10 -9.71 6.90
C SER A 71 -5.34 -10.23 6.16
N GLU A 72 -6.54 -9.82 6.58
CA GLU A 72 -7.78 -10.21 5.90
C GLU A 72 -7.84 -9.62 4.48
N TRP A 73 -7.49 -8.34 4.34
CA TRP A 73 -7.38 -7.70 3.03
C TRP A 73 -6.35 -8.40 2.14
N ARG A 74 -5.15 -8.72 2.65
CA ARG A 74 -4.13 -9.44 1.88
C ARG A 74 -4.65 -10.77 1.35
N LYS A 75 -5.36 -11.56 2.18
CA LYS A 75 -5.97 -12.82 1.73
C LYS A 75 -6.98 -12.59 0.62
N ILE A 76 -7.83 -11.57 0.70
CA ILE A 76 -8.81 -11.27 -0.37
C ILE A 76 -8.10 -10.89 -1.66
N TYR A 77 -7.09 -10.03 -1.57
CA TYR A 77 -6.39 -9.49 -2.72
C TYR A 77 -5.51 -10.54 -3.40
N PHE A 78 -4.73 -11.30 -2.62
CA PHE A 78 -3.82 -12.31 -3.12
C PHE A 78 -4.49 -13.66 -3.38
N ASN A 79 -5.50 -14.12 -2.62
CA ASN A 79 -6.19 -15.37 -2.99
C ASN A 79 -7.00 -15.23 -4.29
N ASN A 80 -7.39 -14.01 -4.69
CA ASN A 80 -7.92 -13.76 -6.03
C ASN A 80 -6.81 -13.68 -7.11
N ALA A 81 -5.56 -13.40 -6.71
CA ALA A 81 -4.39 -13.28 -7.58
C ALA A 81 -3.47 -14.53 -7.57
N ASP A 82 -3.72 -15.52 -6.70
CA ASP A 82 -3.01 -16.81 -6.66
C ASP A 82 -3.28 -17.64 -7.93
N ALA A 83 -4.19 -17.21 -8.81
CA ALA A 83 -4.28 -17.69 -10.18
C ALA A 83 -3.13 -17.20 -11.10
N PHE A 84 -2.27 -16.28 -10.65
CA PHE A 84 -1.24 -15.64 -11.48
C PHE A 84 0.20 -15.78 -10.95
N TYR A 85 0.43 -16.37 -9.78
CA TYR A 85 1.78 -16.57 -9.22
C TYR A 85 2.07 -17.99 -8.72
N GLU A 86 1.34 -19.01 -9.20
CA GLU A 86 1.74 -20.42 -9.11
C GLU A 86 2.51 -20.86 -10.39
N GLU A 87 3.52 -20.11 -10.82
CA GLU A 87 4.56 -20.63 -11.72
C GLU A 87 5.90 -20.01 -11.29
N GLU A 88 6.64 -20.73 -10.45
CA GLU A 88 8.12 -20.81 -10.41
C GLU A 88 8.56 -21.36 -9.04
N ASP A 89 8.38 -22.67 -8.86
CA ASP A 89 9.29 -23.52 -8.05
C ASP A 89 9.28 -24.90 -8.73
N ASP A 90 9.84 -24.94 -9.94
CA ASP A 90 10.31 -26.18 -10.57
C ASP A 90 11.84 -26.23 -10.39
N ASP A 91 12.35 -27.44 -10.11
CA ASP A 91 13.75 -27.87 -10.01
C ASP A 91 14.53 -27.65 -8.69
N GLU A 92 14.44 -28.62 -7.76
CA GLU A 92 15.64 -29.38 -7.32
C GLU A 92 15.25 -30.66 -6.53
N GLU A 93 15.07 -31.79 -7.22
CA GLU A 93 15.31 -33.10 -6.58
C GLU A 93 15.98 -34.05 -7.59
N GLY A 94 17.30 -33.96 -7.66
CA GLY A 94 18.14 -34.89 -8.40
C GLY A 94 18.01 -36.31 -7.86
N ARG A 95 17.69 -37.25 -8.75
CA ARG A 95 17.91 -38.68 -8.56
C ARG A 95 18.37 -39.35 -9.84
#